data_AF-A0A9D0L3H5-F1
#
_entry.id   AF-A0A9D0L3H5-F1
#
_cell.length_a   1.000
_cell.length_b   1.000
_cell.length_c   1.000
_cell.angle_alpha   90.00
_cell.angle_beta   90.00
_cell.angle_gamma   90.00
#
_symmetry.space_group_name_H-M   'P 1'
#
loop_
_entity.id
_entity.type
_entity.pdbx_description
1 polymer ?
#
loop_
_entity_poly.entity_id
_entity_poly.type
_entity_poly.pdbx_seq_one_letter_code
_entity_poly.pdbx_strand_id
1 'polypeptide(L)'
;MPTFRRLTLAASLSVVALGACDNKTATPKQASPTATATTTTTAVAKTTGLAAAGNDQAVVTLAKAAIACKWTAAGLASNCAALKAWRISPLLKNGKADATLLHMLEDNDKKVRWLSATALKTVGRSHRNDKAAATRLLDALDKEKDPSVLGHLGAAVGRIDLAKTGLEARVKKLIEKHPSKAVRQSIVRSVLSGNRTLMFDYLMKVAREDKDGQMRKAAAAAFWTGTPPGKHEDACKLWLELAKDGDHDLAGNSAYHCAFYPTAGGCVG
;
A
#
# COMPACT_ATOMS: atom_id res chain seq x y z
N MET A 1 -10.27 -46.17 18.87
CA MET A 1 -11.61 -45.53 18.90
C MET A 1 -11.47 -44.18 19.61
N PRO A 2 -11.53 -43.03 18.92
CA PRO A 2 -11.41 -41.74 19.58
C PRO A 2 -12.80 -41.20 19.97
N THR A 3 -12.88 -40.75 21.22
CA THR A 3 -14.08 -40.23 21.89
C THR A 3 -14.30 -38.76 21.50
N PHE A 4 -15.43 -38.46 20.87
CA PHE A 4 -15.83 -37.08 20.55
C PHE A 4 -16.43 -36.39 21.78
N ARG A 5 -15.83 -35.27 22.22
CA ARG A 5 -16.40 -34.37 23.22
C ARG A 5 -17.19 -33.26 22.50
N ARG A 6 -18.50 -33.17 22.78
CA ARG A 6 -19.39 -32.11 22.30
C ARG A 6 -19.14 -30.82 23.08
N LEU A 7 -19.02 -29.70 22.38
CA LEU A 7 -18.92 -28.36 22.95
C LEU A 7 -20.28 -27.65 22.76
N THR A 8 -20.88 -27.20 23.86
CA THR A 8 -22.18 -26.51 23.88
C THR A 8 -21.97 -25.00 23.69
N LEU A 9 -22.64 -24.40 22.70
CA LEU A 9 -22.69 -22.95 22.49
C LEU A 9 -23.81 -22.36 23.36
N ALA A 10 -23.50 -21.36 24.19
CA ALA A 10 -24.48 -20.51 24.85
C ALA A 10 -24.58 -19.19 24.08
N ALA A 11 -25.78 -18.86 23.60
CA ALA A 11 -26.10 -17.59 22.94
C ALA A 11 -26.65 -16.61 23.99
N SER A 12 -26.05 -15.43 24.10
CA SER A 12 -26.52 -14.33 24.94
C SER A 12 -27.32 -13.33 24.12
N LEU A 13 -28.57 -13.11 24.54
CA LEU A 13 -29.46 -12.03 24.10
C LEU A 13 -28.90 -10.67 24.55
N SER A 14 -29.06 -9.64 23.72
CA SER A 14 -28.97 -8.23 24.15
C SER A 14 -30.22 -7.48 23.71
N VAL A 15 -30.73 -6.71 24.67
CA VAL A 15 -32.02 -6.02 24.72
C VAL A 15 -31.97 -4.71 23.92
N VAL A 16 -33.06 -4.42 23.19
CA VAL A 16 -33.35 -3.15 22.53
C VAL A 16 -34.04 -2.21 23.53
N ALA A 17 -33.57 -0.97 23.66
CA ALA A 17 -34.28 0.10 24.34
C ALA A 17 -34.68 1.19 23.33
N LEU A 18 -35.99 1.36 23.16
CA LEU A 18 -36.66 2.46 22.47
C LEU A 18 -36.84 3.63 23.45
N GLY A 19 -36.55 4.86 23.00
CA GLY A 19 -36.87 6.09 23.71
C GLY A 19 -37.52 7.09 22.74
N ALA A 20 -38.77 7.44 23.03
CA ALA A 20 -39.68 8.23 22.20
C ALA A 20 -39.53 9.75 22.39
N CYS A 21 -40.12 10.46 21.42
CA CYS A 21 -40.34 11.90 21.30
C CYS A 21 -41.10 12.52 22.49
N ASP A 22 -40.93 13.82 22.77
CA ASP A 22 -41.88 14.84 22.29
C ASP A 22 -41.57 16.29 22.71
N ASN A 23 -42.10 17.21 21.89
CA ASN A 23 -41.96 18.67 21.89
C ASN A 23 -42.61 19.40 23.08
N LYS A 24 -42.07 20.57 23.44
CA LYS A 24 -42.86 21.67 24.03
C LYS A 24 -42.32 23.07 23.70
N THR A 25 -43.27 23.94 23.39
CA THR A 25 -43.20 25.28 22.81
C THR A 25 -42.81 26.41 23.79
N ALA A 26 -42.04 27.35 23.23
CA ALA A 26 -41.82 28.78 23.45
C ALA A 26 -42.41 29.55 24.66
N THR A 27 -41.58 30.44 25.23
CA THR A 27 -41.96 31.82 25.63
C THR A 27 -40.70 32.73 25.61
N PRO A 28 -40.76 33.99 25.12
CA PRO A 28 -39.58 34.83 24.91
C PRO A 28 -39.24 35.65 26.16
N LYS A 29 -37.95 35.78 26.50
CA LYS A 29 -37.49 36.71 27.54
C LYS A 29 -36.10 37.29 27.26
N GLN A 30 -36.11 38.58 26.96
CA GLN A 30 -35.23 39.64 27.48
C GLN A 30 -33.74 39.59 27.09
N ALA A 31 -33.37 40.56 26.25
CA ALA A 31 -32.00 40.90 25.91
C ALA A 31 -31.25 41.47 27.14
N SER A 32 -30.05 40.93 27.37
CA SER A 32 -28.97 41.55 28.12
C SER A 32 -27.65 41.32 27.36
N PRO A 33 -26.71 42.28 27.36
CA PRO A 33 -25.55 42.26 26.49
C PRO A 33 -24.49 41.32 27.05
N THR A 34 -24.40 40.11 26.49
CA THR A 34 -23.29 39.19 26.76
C THR A 34 -22.09 39.63 25.92
N ALA A 35 -21.12 40.24 26.59
CA ALA A 35 -19.78 40.45 26.05
C ALA A 35 -19.28 39.13 25.46
N THR A 36 -19.13 39.12 24.13
CA THR A 36 -18.56 37.99 23.41
C THR A 36 -17.07 38.02 23.68
N ALA A 37 -16.63 37.35 24.75
CA ALA A 37 -15.26 36.92 24.86
C ALA A 37 -15.06 35.87 23.76
N THR A 38 -14.54 36.34 22.62
CA THR A 38 -14.00 35.48 21.58
C THR A 38 -12.78 34.79 22.18
N THR A 39 -13.02 33.67 22.88
CA THR A 39 -11.98 32.70 23.17
C THR A 39 -11.63 32.09 21.83
N THR A 40 -10.70 32.72 21.13
CA THR A 40 -10.02 32.15 19.98
C THR A 40 -9.25 30.95 20.52
N THR A 41 -9.92 29.80 20.61
CA THR A 41 -9.26 28.52 20.75
C THR A 41 -8.51 28.33 19.44
N THR A 42 -7.29 28.88 19.38
CA THR A 42 -6.35 28.65 18.29
C THR A 42 -6.21 27.14 18.19
N ALA A 43 -6.90 26.53 17.23
CA ALA A 43 -6.75 25.13 16.92
C ALA A 43 -5.26 24.95 16.58
N VAL A 44 -4.51 24.35 17.51
CA VAL A 44 -3.11 24.03 17.30
C VAL A 44 -3.06 23.20 16.04
N ALA A 45 -2.52 23.78 14.97
CA ALA A 45 -2.44 23.13 13.68
C ALA A 45 -1.73 21.79 13.89
N LYS A 46 -2.43 20.69 13.59
CA LYS A 46 -1.89 19.35 13.73
C LYS A 46 -0.63 19.28 12.86
N THR A 47 0.53 19.19 13.48
CA THR A 47 1.79 19.11 12.75
C THR A 47 1.87 17.77 12.02
N THR A 48 2.17 17.79 10.72
CA THR A 48 2.32 16.60 9.87
C THR A 48 3.77 16.42 9.44
N GLY A 49 4.06 15.35 8.69
CA GLY A 49 5.37 15.16 8.10
C GLY A 49 6.47 14.94 9.14
N LEU A 50 7.64 15.52 8.92
CA LEU A 50 8.78 15.48 9.85
C LEU A 50 8.50 16.19 11.18
N ALA A 51 7.53 17.13 11.21
CA ALA A 51 7.20 17.91 12.40
C ALA A 51 6.12 17.27 13.30
N ALA A 52 5.58 16.10 12.92
CA ALA A 52 4.57 15.41 13.71
C ALA A 52 5.10 15.03 15.10
N ALA A 53 4.36 15.36 16.16
CA ALA A 53 4.79 15.19 17.56
C ALA A 53 5.09 13.75 17.97
N GLY A 54 4.52 12.76 17.29
CA GLY A 54 4.73 11.32 17.55
C GLY A 54 5.90 10.70 16.80
N ASN A 55 6.74 11.49 16.12
CA ASN A 55 7.86 10.96 15.36
C ASN A 55 9.02 10.52 16.26
N ASP A 56 9.62 9.37 15.93
CA ASP A 56 10.94 8.98 16.42
C ASP A 56 11.99 10.00 15.94
N GLN A 57 12.61 10.70 16.88
CA GLN A 57 13.55 11.79 16.59
C GLN A 57 14.86 11.32 15.96
N ALA A 58 15.30 10.08 16.21
CA ALA A 58 16.47 9.51 15.56
C ALA A 58 16.17 9.24 14.08
N VAL A 59 14.97 8.75 13.76
CA VAL A 59 14.50 8.58 12.38
C VAL A 59 14.36 9.94 11.69
N VAL A 60 13.80 10.96 12.36
CA VAL A 60 13.69 12.33 11.81
C VAL A 60 15.06 12.93 11.51
N THR A 61 16.02 12.78 12.42
CA THR A 61 17.39 13.27 12.23
C THR A 61 18.04 12.62 11.02
N LEU A 62 17.91 11.31 10.88
CA LEU A 62 18.42 10.56 9.74
C LEU A 62 17.73 10.96 8.43
N ALA A 63 16.41 11.20 8.47
CA ALA A 63 15.64 11.66 7.32
C ALA A 63 16.11 13.05 6.86
N LYS A 64 16.28 13.99 7.78
CA LYS A 64 16.78 15.35 7.51
C LYS A 64 18.15 15.33 6.83
N ALA A 65 19.06 14.47 7.30
CA ALA A 65 20.36 14.28 6.66
C ALA A 65 20.23 13.72 5.22
N ALA A 66 19.34 12.75 5.01
CA ALA A 66 19.14 12.13 3.70
C ALA A 66 18.47 13.07 2.68
N ILE A 67 17.50 13.90 3.07
CA ILE A 67 16.83 14.84 2.15
C ILE A 67 17.71 16.03 1.74
N ALA A 68 18.80 16.27 2.47
CA ALA A 68 19.84 17.22 2.08
C ALA A 68 20.65 16.74 0.86
N CYS A 69 20.59 15.46 0.52
CA CYS A 69 21.18 14.95 -0.72
C CYS A 69 20.58 15.63 -1.96
N LYS A 70 21.41 15.76 -3.00
CA LYS A 70 21.00 16.31 -4.30
C LYS A 70 19.82 15.50 -4.88
N TRP A 71 18.80 16.22 -5.33
CA TRP A 71 17.70 15.63 -6.10
C TRP A 71 18.09 15.48 -7.57
N THR A 72 17.72 14.36 -8.17
CA THR A 72 17.99 13.98 -9.56
C THR A 72 16.72 13.52 -10.24
N ALA A 73 16.77 13.20 -11.53
CA ALA A 73 15.62 12.61 -12.24
C ALA A 73 15.13 11.30 -11.60
N ALA A 74 16.01 10.55 -10.92
CA ALA A 74 15.68 9.29 -10.24
C ALA A 74 15.36 9.46 -8.73
N GLY A 75 15.20 10.69 -8.25
CA GLY A 75 15.05 11.01 -6.82
C GLY A 75 16.37 11.41 -6.16
N LEU A 76 16.56 11.10 -4.88
CA LEU A 76 17.80 11.47 -4.16
C LEU A 76 19.02 10.72 -4.72
N ALA A 77 20.12 11.43 -4.94
CA ALA A 77 21.34 10.91 -5.55
C ALA A 77 21.87 9.66 -4.82
N SER A 78 21.98 8.55 -5.54
CA SER A 78 22.31 7.22 -4.97
C SER A 78 23.73 7.14 -4.39
N ASN A 79 24.65 7.99 -4.85
CA ASN A 79 26.02 8.08 -4.34
C ASN A 79 26.13 8.89 -3.04
N CYS A 80 25.10 9.63 -2.63
CA CYS A 80 25.10 10.43 -1.41
C CYS A 80 25.27 9.58 -0.14
N ALA A 81 26.24 9.93 0.71
CA ALA A 81 26.55 9.19 1.94
C ALA A 81 25.36 9.14 2.92
N ALA A 82 24.65 10.25 3.11
CA ALA A 82 23.50 10.29 4.02
C ALA A 82 22.34 9.41 3.55
N LEU A 83 22.08 9.33 2.23
CA LEU A 83 21.07 8.42 1.69
C LEU A 83 21.49 6.94 1.82
N LYS A 84 22.78 6.64 1.66
CA LYS A 84 23.30 5.28 1.92
C LYS A 84 23.12 4.91 3.39
N ALA A 85 23.46 5.81 4.32
CA ALA A 85 23.26 5.63 5.75
C ALA A 85 21.77 5.39 6.09
N TRP A 86 20.86 6.17 5.48
CA TRP A 86 19.41 5.94 5.59
C TRP A 86 19.04 4.51 5.19
N ARG A 87 19.44 4.06 3.99
CA ARG A 87 19.03 2.76 3.42
C ARG A 87 19.47 1.56 4.25
N ILE A 88 20.63 1.62 4.90
CA ILE A 88 21.17 0.51 5.69
C ILE A 88 20.84 0.59 7.17
N SER A 89 20.23 1.69 7.62
CA SER A 89 20.01 1.97 9.04
C SER A 89 19.16 0.89 9.71
N PRO A 90 19.59 0.36 10.88
CA PRO A 90 18.78 -0.55 11.66
C PRO A 90 17.50 0.09 12.21
N LEU A 91 17.43 1.43 12.30
CA LEU A 91 16.24 2.15 12.76
C LEU A 91 15.02 1.89 11.85
N LEU A 92 15.26 1.67 10.55
CA LEU A 92 14.18 1.45 9.57
C LEU A 92 13.72 -0.01 9.50
N LYS A 93 14.40 -0.93 10.21
CA LYS A 93 14.10 -2.35 10.15
C LYS A 93 13.00 -2.73 11.13
N ASN A 94 12.35 -3.85 10.85
CA ASN A 94 11.40 -4.50 11.76
C ASN A 94 10.19 -3.63 12.13
N GLY A 95 9.84 -2.66 11.28
CA GLY A 95 8.66 -1.80 11.45
C GLY A 95 8.76 -0.73 12.54
N LYS A 96 9.93 -0.60 13.21
CA LYS A 96 10.13 0.38 14.29
C LYS A 96 9.89 1.83 13.85
N ALA A 97 10.31 2.17 12.64
CA ALA A 97 10.15 3.50 12.08
C ALA A 97 8.78 3.72 11.40
N ASP A 98 7.92 2.71 11.28
CA ASP A 98 6.80 2.79 10.33
C ASP A 98 5.78 3.88 10.68
N ALA A 99 5.54 4.15 11.96
CA ALA A 99 4.67 5.24 12.38
C ALA A 99 5.21 6.59 11.89
N THR A 100 6.50 6.85 12.12
CA THR A 100 7.21 8.05 11.62
C THR A 100 7.18 8.11 10.09
N LEU A 101 7.42 6.99 9.40
CA LEU A 101 7.38 6.94 7.94
C LEU A 101 5.98 7.29 7.41
N LEU A 102 4.92 6.75 8.02
CA LEU A 102 3.54 7.10 7.64
C LEU A 102 3.24 8.59 7.88
N HIS A 103 3.79 9.21 8.92
CA HIS A 103 3.69 10.66 9.14
C HIS A 103 4.38 11.45 8.03
N MET A 104 5.59 11.02 7.64
CA MET A 104 6.38 11.63 6.57
C MET A 104 5.69 11.59 5.19
N LEU A 105 4.71 10.71 4.96
CA LEU A 105 3.91 10.73 3.72
C LEU A 105 2.99 11.96 3.62
N GLU A 106 2.72 12.63 4.74
CA GLU A 106 1.86 13.82 4.81
C GLU A 106 2.69 15.13 4.82
N ASP A 107 3.99 15.03 4.55
CA ASP A 107 4.89 16.19 4.49
C ASP A 107 4.70 16.97 3.18
N ASN A 108 4.85 18.29 3.21
CA ASN A 108 4.73 19.13 2.03
C ASN A 108 5.95 18.97 1.09
N ASP A 109 7.13 18.61 1.62
CA ASP A 109 8.31 18.36 0.80
C ASP A 109 8.24 16.98 0.14
N LYS A 110 8.24 16.97 -1.20
CA LYS A 110 8.26 15.74 -2.00
C LYS A 110 9.46 14.86 -1.70
N LYS A 111 10.62 15.41 -1.29
CA LYS A 111 11.80 14.61 -0.94
C LYS A 111 11.52 13.76 0.29
N VAL A 112 10.81 14.31 1.27
CA VAL A 112 10.40 13.61 2.49
C VAL A 112 9.42 12.49 2.15
N ARG A 113 8.38 12.80 1.37
CA ARG A 113 7.39 11.80 0.93
C ARG A 113 8.03 10.69 0.11
N TRP A 114 8.92 11.03 -0.83
CA TRP A 114 9.68 10.07 -1.64
C TRP A 114 10.54 9.14 -0.80
N LEU A 115 11.27 9.70 0.17
CA LEU A 115 12.15 8.95 1.06
C LEU A 115 11.33 7.96 1.90
N SER A 116 10.20 8.41 2.44
CA SER A 116 9.29 7.57 3.21
C SER A 116 8.66 6.46 2.37
N ALA A 117 8.06 6.78 1.22
CA ALA A 117 7.46 5.79 0.33
C ALA A 117 8.48 4.72 -0.10
N THR A 118 9.73 5.12 -0.35
CA THR A 118 10.83 4.20 -0.66
C THR A 118 11.17 3.27 0.50
N ALA A 119 11.21 3.79 1.72
CA ALA A 119 11.47 2.99 2.92
C ALA A 119 10.31 2.03 3.21
N LEU A 120 9.06 2.50 3.16
CA LEU A 120 7.86 1.68 3.37
C LEU A 120 7.80 0.53 2.36
N LYS A 121 8.03 0.83 1.07
CA LYS A 121 8.14 -0.18 0.02
C LYS A 121 9.19 -1.25 0.38
N THR A 122 10.37 -0.85 0.82
CA THR A 122 11.52 -1.77 0.92
C THR A 122 11.54 -2.55 2.24
N VAL A 123 11.39 -1.86 3.38
CA VAL A 123 11.61 -2.41 4.72
C VAL A 123 10.43 -2.25 5.67
N GLY A 124 9.47 -1.38 5.35
CA GLY A 124 8.28 -1.17 6.20
C GLY A 124 7.43 -2.42 6.31
N ARG A 125 6.83 -2.64 7.49
CA ARG A 125 6.11 -3.88 7.85
C ARG A 125 4.70 -3.67 8.40
N SER A 126 4.44 -2.60 9.15
CA SER A 126 3.17 -2.37 9.84
C SER A 126 2.00 -2.29 8.87
N HIS A 127 2.12 -1.48 7.81
CA HIS A 127 1.12 -1.34 6.74
C HIS A 127 0.80 -2.66 6.02
N ARG A 128 1.66 -3.68 6.14
CA ARG A 128 1.38 -4.98 5.51
C ARG A 128 0.29 -5.74 6.25
N ASN A 129 0.15 -5.53 7.55
CA ASN A 129 -0.67 -6.38 8.42
C ASN A 129 -1.69 -5.62 9.26
N ASP A 130 -1.47 -4.32 9.48
CA ASP A 130 -2.35 -3.46 10.25
C ASP A 130 -3.27 -2.66 9.33
N LYS A 131 -4.58 -2.80 9.52
CA LYS A 131 -5.59 -2.18 8.67
C LYS A 131 -5.54 -0.65 8.74
N ALA A 132 -5.26 -0.07 9.90
CA ALA A 132 -5.22 1.38 10.05
C ALA A 132 -4.01 1.98 9.30
N ALA A 133 -2.82 1.40 9.46
CA ALA A 133 -1.62 1.77 8.74
C ALA A 133 -1.78 1.57 7.22
N ALA A 134 -2.37 0.46 6.79
CA ALA A 134 -2.65 0.18 5.38
C ALA A 134 -3.63 1.20 4.78
N THR A 135 -4.69 1.56 5.52
CA THR A 135 -5.66 2.58 5.10
C THR A 135 -4.98 3.94 4.96
N ARG A 136 -4.15 4.34 5.92
CA ARG A 136 -3.40 5.60 5.85
C ARG A 136 -2.45 5.65 4.65
N LEU A 137 -1.79 4.54 4.33
CA LEU A 137 -0.94 4.43 3.14
C LEU A 137 -1.76 4.59 1.84
N LEU A 138 -2.93 3.98 1.77
CA LEU A 138 -3.84 4.13 0.62
C LEU A 138 -4.36 5.57 0.49
N ASP A 139 -4.71 6.21 1.60
CA ASP A 139 -5.16 7.61 1.62
C ASP A 139 -4.05 8.56 1.16
N ALA A 140 -2.79 8.27 1.51
CA ALA A 140 -1.64 9.01 1.02
C ALA A 140 -1.46 8.84 -0.50
N LEU A 141 -1.65 7.62 -1.03
CA LEU A 141 -1.60 7.37 -2.47
C LEU A 141 -2.70 8.12 -3.23
N ASP A 142 -3.93 8.17 -2.71
CA ASP A 142 -5.04 8.88 -3.35
C ASP A 142 -4.78 10.39 -3.46
N LYS A 143 -4.08 10.96 -2.47
CA LYS A 143 -3.74 12.39 -2.41
C LYS A 143 -2.48 12.74 -3.19
N GLU A 144 -1.55 11.81 -3.36
CA GLU A 144 -0.29 12.08 -4.05
C GLU A 144 -0.51 12.44 -5.53
N LYS A 145 0.32 13.36 -6.02
CA LYS A 145 0.31 13.84 -7.41
C LYS A 145 1.70 13.82 -8.04
N ASP A 146 2.77 13.80 -7.24
CA ASP A 146 4.14 13.79 -7.74
C ASP A 146 4.49 12.42 -8.35
N PRO A 147 4.78 12.35 -9.67
CA PRO A 147 5.06 11.08 -10.34
C PRO A 147 6.25 10.33 -9.77
N SER A 148 7.23 11.03 -9.17
CA SER A 148 8.40 10.40 -8.57
C SER A 148 8.06 9.64 -7.30
N VAL A 149 6.98 10.00 -6.60
CA VAL A 149 6.53 9.35 -5.35
C VAL A 149 5.52 8.24 -5.64
N LEU A 150 4.62 8.46 -6.61
CA LEU A 150 3.49 7.58 -6.92
C LEU A 150 3.88 6.12 -7.13
N GLY A 151 4.94 5.83 -7.91
CA GLY A 151 5.38 4.45 -8.13
C GLY A 151 5.86 3.75 -6.86
N HIS A 152 6.51 4.49 -5.95
CA HIS A 152 6.96 3.95 -4.68
C HIS A 152 5.78 3.65 -3.74
N LEU A 153 4.78 4.54 -3.68
CA LEU A 153 3.55 4.31 -2.95
C LEU A 153 2.76 3.12 -3.51
N GLY A 154 2.59 3.03 -4.83
CA GLY A 154 1.90 1.89 -5.46
C GLY A 154 2.56 0.55 -5.12
N ALA A 155 3.88 0.49 -5.12
CA ALA A 155 4.60 -0.73 -4.72
C ALA A 155 4.52 -1.03 -3.22
N ALA A 156 4.45 -0.01 -2.34
CA ALA A 156 4.17 -0.22 -0.92
C ALA A 156 2.73 -0.73 -0.71
N VAL A 157 1.75 -0.16 -1.41
CA VAL A 157 0.35 -0.62 -1.41
C VAL A 157 0.23 -2.08 -1.87
N GLY A 158 0.96 -2.48 -2.91
CA GLY A 158 0.99 -3.88 -3.32
C GLY A 158 1.51 -4.83 -2.24
N ARG A 159 2.27 -4.37 -1.24
CA ARG A 159 2.75 -5.24 -0.15
C ARG A 159 1.76 -5.41 1.01
N ILE A 160 0.57 -4.81 0.93
CA ILE A 160 -0.49 -5.02 1.91
C ILE A 160 -0.98 -6.47 1.82
N ASP A 161 -1.10 -7.15 2.97
CA ASP A 161 -1.82 -8.43 3.10
C ASP A 161 -3.31 -8.11 3.04
N LEU A 162 -3.90 -8.36 1.87
CA LEU A 162 -5.27 -7.99 1.55
C LEU A 162 -6.28 -8.89 2.28
N ALA A 163 -5.91 -10.15 2.55
CA ALA A 163 -6.75 -11.07 3.32
C ALA A 163 -6.86 -10.61 4.78
N LYS A 164 -5.72 -10.22 5.39
CA LYS A 164 -5.69 -9.77 6.78
C LYS A 164 -6.31 -8.41 6.99
N THR A 165 -6.10 -7.48 6.06
CA THR A 165 -6.60 -6.10 6.19
C THR A 165 -8.03 -5.91 5.66
N GLY A 166 -8.52 -6.84 4.83
CA GLY A 166 -9.82 -6.73 4.16
C GLY A 166 -9.87 -5.60 3.13
N LEU A 167 -8.72 -5.22 2.55
CA LEU A 167 -8.58 -4.09 1.62
C LEU A 167 -8.54 -4.51 0.13
N GLU A 168 -8.81 -5.78 -0.16
CA GLU A 168 -8.74 -6.35 -1.51
C GLU A 168 -9.51 -5.53 -2.55
N ALA A 169 -10.80 -5.24 -2.29
CA ALA A 169 -11.64 -4.51 -3.24
C ALA A 169 -11.09 -3.11 -3.56
N ARG A 170 -10.54 -2.41 -2.55
CA ARG A 170 -9.93 -1.08 -2.75
C ARG A 170 -8.67 -1.18 -3.61
N VAL A 171 -7.84 -2.19 -3.37
CA VAL A 171 -6.60 -2.39 -4.15
C VAL A 171 -6.90 -2.84 -5.59
N LYS A 172 -7.86 -3.74 -5.82
CA LYS A 172 -8.32 -4.11 -7.17
C LYS A 172 -8.87 -2.89 -7.94
N LYS A 173 -9.67 -2.05 -7.29
CA LYS A 173 -10.17 -0.80 -7.89
C LYS A 173 -9.02 0.14 -8.30
N LEU A 174 -7.95 0.23 -7.50
CA LEU A 174 -6.76 1.00 -7.86
C LEU A 174 -6.04 0.42 -9.09
N ILE A 175 -5.89 -0.92 -9.15
CA ILE A 175 -5.30 -1.59 -10.31
C ILE A 175 -6.11 -1.32 -11.58
N GLU A 176 -7.44 -1.30 -11.50
CA GLU A 176 -8.32 -1.11 -12.65
C GLU A 176 -8.42 0.35 -13.11
N LYS A 177 -8.52 1.30 -12.16
CA LYS A 177 -9.00 2.66 -12.44
C LYS A 177 -8.05 3.78 -12.06
N HIS A 178 -6.92 3.51 -11.41
CA HIS A 178 -6.04 4.60 -11.00
C HIS A 178 -5.47 5.34 -12.24
N PRO A 179 -5.53 6.68 -12.30
CA PRO A 179 -5.16 7.44 -13.51
C PRO A 179 -3.68 7.32 -13.87
N SER A 180 -2.81 7.15 -12.88
CA SER A 180 -1.39 6.87 -13.12
C SER A 180 -1.16 5.40 -13.44
N LYS A 181 -0.73 5.11 -14.67
CA LYS A 181 -0.27 3.78 -15.11
C LYS A 181 0.86 3.24 -14.24
N ALA A 182 1.78 4.11 -13.81
CA ALA A 182 2.90 3.72 -12.95
C ALA A 182 2.43 3.17 -11.60
N VAL A 183 1.35 3.70 -11.04
CA VAL A 183 0.73 3.17 -9.81
C VAL A 183 0.12 1.80 -10.07
N ARG A 184 -0.73 1.68 -11.10
CA ARG A 184 -1.37 0.40 -11.48
C ARG A 184 -0.32 -0.70 -11.63
N GLN A 185 0.73 -0.44 -12.42
CA GLN A 185 1.83 -1.38 -12.65
C GLN A 185 2.61 -1.71 -11.38
N SER A 186 2.90 -0.70 -10.55
CA SER A 186 3.70 -0.89 -9.32
C SER A 186 2.95 -1.72 -8.27
N ILE A 187 1.63 -1.56 -8.17
CA ILE A 187 0.77 -2.43 -7.36
C ILE A 187 0.83 -3.85 -7.92
N VAL A 188 0.53 -4.06 -9.21
CA VAL A 188 0.49 -5.39 -9.84
C VAL A 188 1.81 -6.15 -9.68
N ARG A 189 2.96 -5.49 -9.90
CA ARG A 189 4.28 -6.13 -9.75
C ARG A 189 4.59 -6.58 -8.32
N SER A 190 3.92 -6.01 -7.32
CA SER A 190 4.22 -6.25 -5.90
C SER A 190 3.15 -7.10 -5.21
N VAL A 191 1.90 -7.05 -5.68
CA VAL A 191 0.74 -7.58 -4.96
C VAL A 191 0.78 -9.07 -4.75
N LEU A 192 1.28 -9.81 -5.73
CA LEU A 192 1.32 -11.26 -5.66
C LEU A 192 2.30 -11.78 -4.59
N SER A 193 3.37 -11.04 -4.27
CA SER A 193 4.37 -11.48 -3.28
C SER A 193 3.79 -11.71 -1.88
N GLY A 194 2.79 -10.92 -1.48
CA GLY A 194 2.10 -11.06 -0.18
C GLY A 194 0.71 -11.70 -0.29
N ASN A 195 0.17 -11.82 -1.49
CA ASN A 195 -1.21 -12.22 -1.73
C ASN A 195 -1.30 -13.36 -2.76
N ARG A 196 -0.35 -14.31 -2.70
CA ARG A 196 -0.12 -15.32 -3.73
C ARG A 196 -1.42 -15.99 -4.17
N THR A 197 -2.14 -16.63 -3.23
CA THR A 197 -3.38 -17.35 -3.56
C THR A 197 -4.51 -16.40 -3.90
N LEU A 198 -4.73 -15.36 -3.10
CA LEU A 198 -5.86 -14.44 -3.23
C LEU A 198 -5.88 -13.68 -4.56
N MET A 199 -4.70 -13.29 -5.06
CA MET A 199 -4.57 -12.47 -6.26
C MET A 199 -4.18 -13.28 -7.51
N PHE A 200 -4.03 -14.61 -7.40
CA PHE A 200 -3.58 -15.46 -8.50
C PHE A 200 -4.49 -15.35 -9.72
N ASP A 201 -5.75 -15.76 -9.61
CA ASP A 201 -6.69 -15.77 -10.73
C ASP A 201 -6.98 -14.37 -11.27
N TYR A 202 -7.01 -13.38 -10.37
CA TYR A 202 -7.17 -11.99 -10.77
C TYR A 202 -6.02 -11.52 -11.66
N LEU A 203 -4.76 -11.78 -11.29
CA LEU A 203 -3.62 -11.39 -12.12
C LEU A 203 -3.50 -12.24 -13.40
N MET A 204 -3.93 -13.50 -13.39
CA MET A 204 -4.04 -14.32 -14.61
C MET A 204 -4.99 -13.65 -15.60
N LYS A 205 -6.13 -13.14 -15.12
CA LYS A 205 -7.08 -12.37 -15.92
C LYS A 205 -6.48 -11.07 -16.44
N VAL A 206 -5.83 -10.28 -15.58
CA VAL A 206 -5.19 -9.01 -15.99
C VAL A 206 -4.12 -9.26 -17.06
N ALA A 207 -3.33 -10.32 -16.94
CA ALA A 207 -2.31 -10.68 -17.93
C ALA A 207 -2.90 -10.96 -19.32
N ARG A 208 -4.08 -11.59 -19.37
CA ARG A 208 -4.77 -11.92 -20.64
C ARG A 208 -5.54 -10.74 -21.22
N GLU A 209 -6.27 -10.02 -20.38
CA GLU A 209 -7.41 -9.20 -20.84
C GLU A 209 -7.25 -7.69 -20.64
N ASP A 210 -6.25 -7.21 -19.88
CA ASP A 210 -6.10 -5.75 -19.68
C ASP A 210 -5.80 -5.06 -21.02
N LYS A 211 -6.48 -3.95 -21.28
CA LYS A 211 -6.33 -3.22 -22.55
C LYS A 211 -4.96 -2.56 -22.70
N ASP A 212 -4.24 -2.35 -21.60
CA ASP A 212 -2.88 -1.81 -21.60
C ASP A 212 -1.85 -2.95 -21.63
N GLY A 213 -1.11 -3.09 -22.74
CA GLY A 213 -0.08 -4.12 -22.91
C GLY A 213 0.99 -4.11 -21.81
N GLN A 214 1.32 -2.94 -21.24
CA GLN A 214 2.26 -2.87 -20.12
C GLN A 214 1.65 -3.36 -18.80
N MET A 215 0.33 -3.28 -18.63
CA MET A 215 -0.38 -3.91 -17.51
C MET A 215 -0.42 -5.42 -17.67
N ARG A 216 -0.69 -5.91 -18.88
CA ARG A 216 -0.62 -7.35 -19.20
C ARG A 216 0.78 -7.90 -18.88
N LYS A 217 1.83 -7.22 -19.36
CA LYS A 217 3.24 -7.56 -19.07
C LYS A 217 3.56 -7.52 -17.58
N ALA A 218 3.13 -6.48 -16.88
CA ALA A 218 3.35 -6.37 -15.42
C ALA A 218 2.68 -7.51 -14.65
N ALA A 219 1.48 -7.92 -15.04
CA ALA A 219 0.77 -9.03 -14.43
C ALA A 219 1.43 -10.38 -14.73
N ALA A 220 1.80 -10.64 -15.99
CA ALA A 220 2.55 -11.83 -16.37
C ALA A 220 3.89 -11.95 -15.61
N ALA A 221 4.64 -10.85 -15.48
CA ALA A 221 5.90 -10.83 -14.75
C ALA A 221 5.76 -11.04 -13.24
N ALA A 222 4.60 -10.73 -12.64
CA ALA A 222 4.38 -10.88 -11.19
C ALA A 222 4.48 -12.35 -10.74
N PHE A 223 4.17 -13.30 -11.61
CA PHE A 223 4.28 -14.73 -11.33
C PHE A 223 5.73 -15.22 -11.14
N TRP A 224 6.74 -14.46 -11.60
CA TRP A 224 8.15 -14.81 -11.38
C TRP A 224 8.50 -15.02 -9.89
N THR A 225 8.03 -14.13 -9.01
CA THR A 225 8.29 -14.21 -7.56
C THR A 225 7.04 -14.52 -6.73
N GLY A 226 5.85 -14.38 -7.34
CA GLY A 226 4.58 -14.47 -6.66
C GLY A 226 3.79 -15.76 -6.90
N THR A 227 4.22 -16.66 -7.78
CA THR A 227 3.46 -17.90 -8.02
C THR A 227 3.27 -18.69 -6.72
N PRO A 228 2.02 -19.03 -6.36
CA PRO A 228 1.73 -19.92 -5.23
C PRO A 228 2.39 -21.29 -5.40
N PRO A 229 2.76 -21.97 -4.30
CA PRO A 229 3.13 -23.38 -4.36
C PRO A 229 2.04 -24.20 -5.08
N GLY A 230 2.45 -25.09 -5.98
CA GLY A 230 1.52 -25.92 -6.76
C GLY A 230 0.87 -25.22 -7.97
N LYS A 231 1.20 -23.95 -8.24
CA LYS A 231 0.68 -23.18 -9.39
C LYS A 231 1.71 -22.89 -10.48
N HIS A 232 2.86 -23.56 -10.44
CA HIS A 232 3.95 -23.38 -11.39
C HIS A 232 3.54 -23.73 -12.82
N GLU A 233 2.83 -24.84 -13.01
CA GLU A 233 2.35 -25.25 -14.33
C GLU A 233 1.35 -24.25 -14.93
N ASP A 234 0.42 -23.73 -14.12
CA ASP A 234 -0.54 -22.71 -14.55
C ASP A 234 0.15 -21.41 -15.00
N ALA A 235 1.16 -20.96 -14.26
CA ALA A 235 1.96 -19.79 -14.64
C ALA A 235 2.78 -20.06 -15.92
N CYS A 236 3.34 -21.27 -16.06
CA CYS A 236 4.05 -21.67 -17.27
C CYS A 236 3.15 -21.70 -18.50
N LYS A 237 1.94 -22.27 -18.37
CA LYS A 237 0.92 -22.26 -19.43
C LYS A 237 0.57 -20.84 -19.85
N LEU A 238 0.39 -19.93 -18.90
CA LEU A 238 0.18 -18.51 -19.20
C LEU A 238 1.33 -17.93 -20.01
N TRP A 239 2.59 -18.13 -19.61
CA TRP A 239 3.70 -17.53 -20.35
C TRP A 239 3.90 -18.16 -21.74
N LEU A 240 3.68 -19.46 -21.90
CA LEU A 240 3.71 -20.13 -23.21
C LEU A 240 2.59 -19.63 -24.14
N GLU A 241 1.41 -19.37 -23.59
CA GLU A 241 0.29 -18.73 -24.27
C GLU A 241 0.69 -17.31 -24.72
N LEU A 242 1.16 -16.48 -23.79
CA LEU A 242 1.49 -15.08 -24.04
C LEU A 242 2.76 -14.89 -24.88
N ALA A 243 3.67 -15.88 -24.96
CA ALA A 243 4.83 -15.85 -25.86
C ALA A 243 4.44 -15.83 -27.35
N LYS A 244 3.17 -16.12 -27.66
CA LYS A 244 2.59 -16.06 -29.01
C LYS A 244 1.72 -14.82 -29.22
N ASP A 245 1.68 -13.91 -28.24
CA ASP A 245 0.86 -12.70 -28.32
C ASP A 245 1.34 -11.75 -29.43
N GLY A 246 0.40 -11.02 -30.03
CA GLY A 246 0.72 -10.03 -31.06
C GLY A 246 1.49 -8.82 -30.52
N ASP A 247 1.40 -8.52 -29.21
CA ASP A 247 2.27 -7.56 -28.55
C ASP A 247 3.66 -8.18 -28.33
N HIS A 248 4.61 -7.84 -29.21
CA HIS A 248 5.99 -8.35 -29.15
C HIS A 248 6.70 -8.11 -27.82
N ASP A 249 6.33 -7.03 -27.12
CA ASP A 249 6.90 -6.64 -25.84
C ASP A 249 6.44 -7.60 -24.72
N LEU A 250 5.18 -8.01 -24.78
CA LEU A 250 4.59 -9.04 -23.91
C LEU A 250 5.09 -10.44 -24.29
N ALA A 251 5.15 -10.75 -25.57
CA ALA A 251 5.62 -12.03 -26.08
C ALA A 251 7.06 -12.30 -25.68
N GLY A 252 7.96 -11.33 -25.91
CA GLY A 252 9.37 -11.44 -25.52
C GLY A 252 9.56 -11.58 -24.01
N ASN A 253 8.79 -10.83 -23.20
CA ASN A 253 8.84 -10.96 -21.74
C ASN A 253 8.36 -12.34 -21.27
N SER A 254 7.30 -12.88 -21.88
CA SER A 254 6.76 -14.19 -21.53
C SER A 254 7.71 -15.32 -21.94
N ALA A 255 8.29 -15.25 -23.13
CA ALA A 255 9.32 -16.18 -23.59
C ALA A 255 10.56 -16.18 -22.66
N TYR A 256 11.00 -15.00 -22.23
CA TYR A 256 12.06 -14.88 -21.21
C TYR A 256 11.67 -15.62 -19.92
N HIS A 257 10.46 -15.40 -19.40
CA HIS A 257 10.03 -16.08 -18.18
C HIS A 257 9.90 -17.59 -18.35
N CYS A 258 9.45 -18.09 -19.50
CA CYS A 258 9.46 -19.51 -19.82
C CYS A 258 10.86 -20.13 -19.73
N ALA A 259 11.87 -19.45 -20.28
CA ALA A 259 13.23 -19.99 -20.36
C ALA A 259 13.94 -20.09 -19.00
N PHE A 260 13.62 -19.19 -18.06
CA PHE A 260 14.34 -19.08 -16.79
C PHE A 260 13.58 -19.61 -15.57
N TYR A 261 12.33 -20.05 -15.71
CA TYR A 261 11.53 -20.44 -14.55
C TYR A 261 12.14 -21.65 -13.81
N PRO A 262 12.22 -21.64 -12.46
CA PRO A 262 13.18 -22.45 -11.72
C PRO A 262 12.82 -23.94 -11.55
N THR A 263 12.18 -24.56 -12.53
CA THR A 263 11.96 -26.01 -12.60
C THR A 263 12.82 -26.62 -13.70
N ALA A 264 14.05 -27.04 -13.36
CA ALA A 264 14.85 -28.02 -14.11
C ALA A 264 14.75 -28.01 -15.66
N GLY A 265 14.84 -26.83 -16.31
CA GLY A 265 14.75 -26.71 -17.78
C GLY A 265 13.73 -25.69 -18.31
N GLY A 266 13.06 -24.94 -17.43
CA GLY A 266 12.09 -23.91 -17.84
C GLY A 266 10.67 -24.46 -17.93
N CYS A 267 9.77 -23.71 -18.57
CA CYS A 267 8.41 -24.15 -18.82
C CYS A 267 8.39 -25.18 -19.96
N VAL A 268 7.98 -26.40 -19.65
CA VAL A 268 7.70 -27.44 -20.66
C VAL A 268 6.22 -27.36 -21.06
N GLY A 269 5.98 -27.40 -22.38
CA GLY A 269 4.63 -27.33 -22.97
C GLY A 269 4.05 -28.71 -23.25
#